data_AF-A0A1M4VPB8-F1
#
_entry.id   AF-A0A1M4VPB8-F1
#
_cell.length_a   1.000
_cell.length_b   1.000
_cell.length_c   1.000
_cell.angle_alpha   90.00
_cell.angle_beta   90.00
_cell.angle_gamma   90.00
#
_symmetry.space_group_name_H-M   'P 1'
#
loop_
_entity.id
_entity.type
_entity.pdbx_description
1 polymer ?
#
loop_
_entity_poly.entity_id
_entity_poly.type
_entity_poly.pdbx_seq_one_letter_code
_entity_poly.pdbx_strand_id
1 'polypeptide(L)' 'MKNEINEIREKLHKEMELKEITKKSIIEISEELDRLIVQYYLEEERRLQ' A
#
# COMPACT_ATOMS: atom_id res chain seq x y z
N MET A 1 -1.45 11.12 -1.44
CA MET A 1 -1.72 9.90 -2.22
C MET A 1 -0.50 9.24 -2.86
N LYS A 2 0.12 9.79 -3.92
CA LYS A 2 1.29 9.12 -4.54
C LYS A 2 2.45 8.89 -3.55
N ASN A 3 2.66 9.84 -2.64
CA ASN A 3 3.63 9.70 -1.54
C ASN A 3 3.21 8.64 -0.51
N GLU A 4 1.94 8.57 -0.14
CA GLU A 4 1.44 7.55 0.82
C GLU A 4 1.56 6.13 0.25
N ILE A 5 1.27 5.95 -1.05
CA ILE A 5 1.47 4.65 -1.73
C ILE A 5 2.96 4.24 -1.70
N ASN A 6 3.87 5.19 -1.88
CA ASN A 6 5.30 4.92 -1.81
C ASN A 6 5.76 4.58 -0.39
N GLU A 7 5.21 5.26 0.63
CA GLU A 7 5.49 4.95 2.03
C GLU A 7 4.99 3.55 2.44
N ILE A 8 3.80 3.15 2.02
CA ILE A 8 3.30 1.79 2.28
C ILE A 8 4.12 0.73 1.53
N ARG A 9 4.54 1.01 0.29
CA ARG A 9 5.46 0.12 -0.44
C ARG A 9 6.78 -0.06 0.29
N GLU A 10 7.39 1.02 0.78
CA GLU A 10 8.63 0.94 1.54
C GLU A 10 8.46 0.14 2.83
N LYS A 11 7.35 0.33 3.54
CA LYS A 11 7.03 -0.45 4.74
C LYS A 11 6.92 -1.93 4.39
N LEU A 12 6.15 -2.30 3.37
CA LEU A 12 6.01 -3.69 2.92
C LEU A 12 7.37 -4.30 2.55
N HIS A 13 8.23 -3.54 1.87
CA HIS A 13 9.56 -4.02 1.46
C HIS A 13 10.49 -4.25 2.65
N LYS A 14 10.55 -3.30 3.59
CA LYS A 14 11.35 -3.40 4.83
C LYS A 14 10.88 -4.55 5.70
N GLU A 15 9.56 -4.70 5.79
CA GLU A 15 8.92 -5.80 6.49
C GLU A 15 9.34 -7.13 5.84
N MET A 16 9.19 -7.32 4.52
CA MET A 16 9.58 -8.56 3.84
C MET A 16 11.08 -8.91 3.94
N GLU A 17 11.97 -7.93 4.12
CA GLU A 17 13.41 -8.15 4.36
C GLU A 17 13.71 -8.67 5.77
N LEU A 18 12.88 -8.34 6.75
CA LEU A 18 12.99 -8.84 8.12
C LEU A 18 12.45 -10.27 8.17
N LYS A 19 13.35 -11.27 8.23
CA LYS A 19 13.04 -12.71 8.23
C LYS A 19 12.12 -13.21 9.36
N GLU A 20 11.69 -12.35 10.28
CA GLU A 20 10.82 -12.69 11.42
C GLU A 20 9.34 -12.36 11.20
N ILE A 21 8.93 -12.13 9.95
CA ILE A 21 7.55 -11.76 9.69
C ILE A 21 6.57 -12.92 9.80
N THR A 22 5.49 -12.64 10.53
CA THR A 22 4.29 -13.47 10.47
C THR A 22 3.52 -13.18 9.19
N LYS A 23 3.07 -14.24 8.51
CA LYS A 23 2.21 -14.17 7.31
C LYS A 23 1.03 -13.20 7.45
N LYS A 24 0.55 -12.99 8.68
CA LYS A 24 -0.52 -12.05 9.03
C LYS A 24 -0.14 -10.59 8.74
N SER A 25 1.05 -10.15 9.12
CA SER A 25 1.52 -8.77 8.92
C SER A 25 1.67 -8.41 7.43
N ILE A 26 2.16 -9.35 6.60
CA ILE A 26 2.23 -9.15 5.14
C ILE A 26 0.84 -8.95 4.54
N ILE A 27 -0.14 -9.74 4.98
CA ILE A 27 -1.53 -9.65 4.48
C ILE A 27 -2.12 -8.28 4.84
N GLU A 28 -1.98 -7.86 6.10
CA GLU A 28 -2.52 -6.56 6.56
C GLU A 28 -1.93 -5.38 5.78
N ILE A 29 -0.60 -5.37 5.56
CA ILE A 29 0.07 -4.31 4.79
C ILE A 29 -0.34 -4.35 3.31
N SER A 30 -0.49 -5.55 2.74
CA SER A 30 -0.91 -5.69 1.33
C SER A 30 -2.34 -5.20 1.11
N GLU A 31 -3.26 -5.51 2.00
CA GLU A 31 -4.65 -5.03 1.93
C GLU A 31 -4.72 -3.50 2.07
N GLU A 32 -3.89 -2.91 2.92
CA GLU A 32 -3.83 -1.46 3.08
C GLU A 32 -3.27 -0.77 1.82
N LEU A 33 -2.27 -1.37 1.19
CA LEU A 33 -1.73 -0.90 -0.08
C LEU A 33 -2.77 -0.93 -1.20
N ASP A 34 -3.52 -2.04 -1.32
CA ASP A 34 -4.59 -2.17 -2.33
C ASP A 34 -5.69 -1.13 -2.13
N ARG A 35 -6.09 -0.86 -0.87
CA ARG A 35 -7.06 0.19 -0.55
C ARG A 35 -6.60 1.57 -1.02
N LEU A 36 -5.34 1.92 -0.76
CA LEU A 36 -4.79 3.22 -1.19
C LEU A 36 -4.69 3.35 -2.71
N ILE A 37 -4.32 2.28 -3.41
CA ILE A 37 -4.24 2.27 -4.87
C ILE A 37 -5.63 2.53 -5.48
N VAL A 38 -6.66 1.83 -4.98
CA VAL A 38 -8.03 2.02 -5.46
C VAL A 38 -8.52 3.44 -5.21
N GLN A 39 -8.28 3.99 -4.01
CA GLN A 39 -8.65 5.38 -3.70
C GLN A 39 -7.98 6.38 -4.63
N TYR A 40 -6.68 6.19 -4.92
CA TYR A 40 -5.94 7.07 -5.83
C TYR A 40 -6.55 7.11 -7.23
N TYR A 41 -6.89 5.94 -7.80
CA TYR A 41 -7.50 5.90 -9.13
C TYR A 41 -8.91 6.50 -9.15
N LEU A 42 -9.71 6.28 -8.11
CA LEU A 42 -11.05 6.88 -7.99
C LEU A 42 -11.00 8.42 -7.85
N GLU A 43 -9.97 8.96 -7.21
CA GLU A 43 -9.77 10.41 -7.12
C GLU A 43 -9.26 11.00 -8.44
N GLU A 44 -8.36 10.31 -9.14
CA GLU A 44 -7.91 10.75 -10.47
C GLU A 44 -9.03 10.69 -11.51
N GLU A 45 -9.86 9.66 -11.51
CA GLU A 45 -11.04 9.58 -12.39
C GLU A 45 -12.01 10.75 -12.14
N ARG A 46 -12.21 11.12 -10.87
CA ARG A 46 -13.02 12.30 -10.49
C ARG A 46 -12.42 13.63 -10.91
N ARG A 47 -11.10 13.75 -11.03
CA ARG A 47 -10.42 14.98 -11.47
C ARG A 47 -10.46 15.18 -12.99
N LEU A 48 -10.65 14.09 -13.74
CA LEU A 48 -10.68 14.10 -15.21
C LEU A 48 -12.10 14.31 -15.78
N GLN A 49 -13.13 14.40 -14.92
CA GLN A 49 -14.51 14.76 -15.25
C GLN A 49 -14.77 16.25 -15.01
#